data_AF-A0A6B3VSH9-F1
#
_entry.id   AF-A0A6B3VSH9-F1
#
_cell.length_a   1.000
_cell.length_b   1.000
_cell.length_c   1.000
_cell.angle_alpha   90.00
_cell.angle_beta   90.00
_cell.angle_gamma   90.00
#
_symmetry.space_group_name_H-M   'P 1'
#
loop_
_entity.id
_entity.type
_entity.pdbx_description
1 polymer ?
#
loop_
_entity_poly.entity_id
_entity_poly.type
_entity_poly.pdbx_seq_one_letter_code
_entity_poly.pdbx_strand_id
1 'polypeptide(L)'
;MNIPPKLLKQVQINTKNGNIDVKNLNEINRLFLSSNVGNINVDSFMGEFVNIDAKNGAINLGTVDGEVKIKNRTGNLNSLTFVDIKGKNSIKLSNGNVKITLPNELKFNDIGYHISTNNGKIILKNELLNKQITKRGVGQRIINRSKGNKELNLSVSVGSIDIN
;
A
#
# COMPACT_ATOMS: atom_id res chain seq x y z
N MET A 1 -6.24 -19.90 -33.56
CA MET A 1 -6.86 -18.58 -33.29
C MET A 1 -6.20 -18.03 -32.04
N ASN A 2 -5.34 -17.02 -32.18
CA ASN A 2 -4.51 -16.50 -31.09
C ASN A 2 -5.36 -15.48 -30.30
N ILE A 3 -5.79 -15.83 -29.09
CA ILE A 3 -6.48 -14.90 -28.21
C ILE A 3 -5.41 -13.96 -27.61
N PRO A 4 -5.47 -12.64 -27.82
CA PRO A 4 -4.46 -11.74 -27.29
C PRO A 4 -4.48 -11.76 -25.75
N PRO A 5 -3.33 -11.90 -25.08
CA PRO A 5 -3.28 -11.72 -23.63
C PRO A 5 -3.53 -10.23 -23.31
N LYS A 6 -4.37 -9.95 -22.30
CA LYS A 6 -4.86 -8.63 -21.82
C LYS A 6 -6.17 -8.10 -22.44
N LEU A 7 -7.24 -8.90 -22.40
CA LEU A 7 -8.58 -8.45 -22.81
C LEU A 7 -9.22 -7.44 -21.84
N LEU A 8 -8.81 -7.41 -20.57
CA LEU A 8 -9.38 -6.50 -19.55
C LEU A 8 -8.38 -5.44 -19.12
N LYS A 9 -8.53 -4.22 -19.65
CA LYS A 9 -7.68 -3.09 -19.25
C LYS A 9 -7.91 -2.65 -17.80
N GLN A 10 -9.14 -2.81 -17.31
CA GLN A 10 -9.55 -2.27 -16.03
C GLN A 10 -10.70 -3.08 -15.41
N VAL A 11 -10.64 -3.28 -14.11
CA VAL A 11 -11.75 -3.76 -13.29
C VAL A 11 -12.05 -2.72 -12.21
N GLN A 12 -13.34 -2.44 -12.02
CA GLN A 12 -13.82 -1.56 -10.96
C GLN A 12 -14.95 -2.24 -10.18
N ILE A 13 -14.81 -2.32 -8.86
CA ILE A 13 -15.79 -2.93 -7.95
C ILE A 13 -16.09 -1.94 -6.84
N ASN A 14 -17.38 -1.64 -6.64
CA ASN A 14 -17.84 -0.71 -5.61
C ASN A 14 -18.92 -1.38 -4.77
N THR A 15 -18.82 -1.26 -3.45
CA THR A 15 -19.90 -1.65 -2.53
C THR A 15 -20.16 -0.56 -1.49
N LYS A 16 -21.41 -0.44 -1.06
CA LYS A 16 -21.75 0.39 0.10
C LYS A 16 -21.55 -0.40 1.39
N ASN A 17 -22.15 -1.58 1.45
CA ASN A 17 -22.07 -2.49 2.59
C ASN A 17 -21.75 -3.88 2.06
N GLY A 18 -20.63 -4.45 2.46
CA GLY A 18 -20.23 -5.79 2.05
C GLY A 18 -18.73 -5.90 1.83
N ASN A 19 -18.27 -7.13 1.72
CA ASN A 19 -16.87 -7.42 1.45
C ASN A 19 -16.61 -7.44 -0.06
N ILE A 20 -15.40 -7.07 -0.44
CA ILE A 20 -14.87 -7.25 -1.78
C ILE A 20 -13.77 -8.30 -1.68
N ASP A 21 -13.97 -9.44 -2.32
CA ASP A 21 -13.00 -10.53 -2.38
C ASP A 21 -12.56 -10.75 -3.82
N VAL A 22 -11.28 -10.54 -4.09
CA VAL A 22 -10.68 -10.59 -5.42
C VAL A 22 -9.48 -11.55 -5.38
N LYS A 23 -9.53 -12.57 -6.22
CA LYS A 23 -8.50 -13.62 -6.25
C LYS A 23 -7.78 -13.62 -7.60
N ASN A 24 -6.45 -13.75 -7.56
CA ASN A 24 -5.58 -14.02 -8.70
C ASN A 24 -5.83 -13.15 -9.95
N LEU A 25 -5.52 -11.85 -9.87
CA LEU A 25 -5.62 -10.96 -11.04
C LEU A 25 -4.29 -10.82 -11.77
N ASN A 26 -4.09 -11.65 -12.78
CA ASN A 26 -2.89 -11.64 -13.63
C ASN A 26 -3.12 -11.06 -15.03
N GLU A 27 -4.39 -10.84 -15.42
CA GLU A 27 -4.76 -10.44 -16.78
C GLU A 27 -5.28 -8.99 -16.88
N ILE A 28 -5.24 -8.24 -15.78
CA ILE A 28 -5.81 -6.90 -15.67
C ILE A 28 -4.72 -5.86 -15.40
N ASN A 29 -4.67 -4.79 -16.18
CA ASN A 29 -3.70 -3.72 -15.96
C ASN A 29 -4.09 -2.82 -14.77
N ARG A 30 -5.38 -2.56 -14.55
CA ARG A 30 -5.86 -1.61 -13.54
C ARG A 30 -6.98 -2.14 -12.67
N LEU A 31 -6.84 -2.01 -11.36
CA LEU A 31 -7.85 -2.43 -10.38
C LEU A 31 -8.31 -1.26 -9.52
N PHE A 32 -9.62 -1.02 -9.46
CA PHE A 32 -10.23 0.01 -8.63
C PHE A 32 -11.26 -0.60 -7.69
N LEU A 33 -10.99 -0.55 -6.38
CA LEU A 33 -11.88 -1.12 -5.36
C LEU A 33 -12.36 -0.02 -4.43
N SER A 34 -13.67 0.03 -4.15
CA SER A 34 -14.25 0.99 -3.21
C SER A 34 -15.25 0.34 -2.27
N SER A 35 -15.12 0.59 -0.96
CA SER A 35 -16.10 0.14 0.05
C SER A 35 -16.37 1.21 1.12
N ASN A 36 -17.64 1.47 1.45
CA ASN A 36 -17.95 2.33 2.61
C ASN A 36 -17.88 1.54 3.92
N VAL A 37 -18.42 0.32 3.95
CA VAL A 37 -18.42 -0.57 5.12
C VAL A 37 -18.17 -2.00 4.64
N GLY A 38 -17.10 -2.60 5.15
CA GLY A 38 -16.72 -3.97 4.83
C GLY A 38 -15.25 -4.10 4.47
N ASN A 39 -14.77 -5.33 4.37
CA ASN A 39 -13.36 -5.62 4.13
C ASN A 39 -13.07 -5.71 2.64
N ILE A 40 -11.84 -5.37 2.27
CA ILE A 40 -11.33 -5.55 0.90
C ILE A 40 -10.16 -6.53 0.97
N ASN A 41 -10.32 -7.68 0.32
CA ASN A 41 -9.35 -8.75 0.25
C ASN A 41 -8.91 -8.96 -1.20
N VAL A 42 -7.62 -8.83 -1.45
CA VAL A 42 -6.99 -9.08 -2.75
C VAL A 42 -5.82 -10.01 -2.53
N ASP A 43 -5.87 -11.25 -3.03
CA ASP A 43 -4.80 -12.24 -2.80
C ASP A 43 -3.48 -11.83 -3.48
N SER A 44 -3.57 -11.41 -4.75
CA SER A 44 -2.44 -10.93 -5.54
C SER A 44 -2.91 -10.04 -6.69
N PHE A 45 -2.05 -9.11 -7.12
CA PHE A 45 -2.30 -8.25 -8.26
C PHE A 45 -1.01 -8.04 -9.06
N MET A 46 -0.99 -8.55 -10.30
CA MET A 46 0.10 -8.41 -11.24
C MET A 46 -0.35 -7.52 -12.40
N GLY A 47 -0.09 -6.22 -12.30
CA GLY A 47 -0.62 -5.23 -13.24
C GLY A 47 0.15 -3.92 -13.22
N GLU A 48 -0.46 -2.86 -13.73
CA GLU A 48 0.16 -1.52 -13.75
C GLU A 48 -0.21 -0.74 -12.49
N PHE A 49 -1.48 -0.80 -12.07
CA PHE A 49 -1.99 0.09 -11.03
C PHE A 49 -3.16 -0.51 -10.24
N VAL A 50 -3.10 -0.40 -8.91
CA VAL A 50 -4.20 -0.73 -8.01
C VAL A 50 -4.57 0.47 -7.13
N ASN A 51 -5.85 0.81 -7.10
CA ASN A 51 -6.41 1.85 -6.25
C ASN A 51 -7.52 1.30 -5.35
N ILE A 52 -7.35 1.46 -4.04
CA ILE A 52 -8.31 1.02 -3.02
C ILE A 52 -8.75 2.23 -2.20
N ASP A 53 -10.06 2.47 -2.13
CA ASP A 53 -10.69 3.49 -1.29
C ASP A 53 -11.67 2.84 -0.32
N ALA A 54 -11.32 2.80 0.96
CA ALA A 54 -12.15 2.25 2.03
C ALA A 54 -12.51 3.33 3.05
N LYS A 55 -13.71 3.27 3.63
CA LYS A 55 -14.07 4.14 4.77
C LYS A 55 -14.00 3.41 6.10
N ASN A 56 -14.67 2.27 6.23
CA ASN A 56 -14.68 1.49 7.46
C ASN A 56 -14.49 0.01 7.14
N GLY A 57 -13.32 -0.53 7.47
CA GLY A 57 -13.00 -1.93 7.24
C GLY A 57 -11.50 -2.17 7.14
N ALA A 58 -11.12 -3.44 7.13
CA ALA A 58 -9.75 -3.85 6.90
C ALA A 58 -9.45 -4.04 5.41
N ILE A 59 -8.20 -3.78 5.04
CA ILE A 59 -7.66 -4.08 3.73
C ILE A 59 -6.60 -5.16 3.90
N ASN A 60 -6.76 -6.26 3.17
CA ASN A 60 -5.73 -7.27 2.96
C ASN A 60 -5.36 -7.22 1.48
N LEU A 61 -4.20 -6.70 1.15
CA LEU A 61 -3.67 -6.68 -0.20
C LEU A 61 -2.43 -7.58 -0.18
N GLY A 62 -2.45 -8.74 -0.80
CA GLY A 62 -1.36 -9.69 -0.69
C GLY A 62 -0.14 -9.24 -1.48
N THR A 63 0.23 -10.01 -2.51
CA THR A 63 1.42 -9.70 -3.31
C THR A 63 1.07 -8.77 -4.47
N VAL A 64 1.78 -7.66 -4.59
CA VAL A 64 1.56 -6.66 -5.65
C VAL A 64 2.81 -6.45 -6.47
N ASP A 65 2.65 -6.57 -7.78
CA ASP A 65 3.58 -6.05 -8.77
C ASP A 65 2.88 -4.95 -9.57
N GLY A 66 3.08 -3.68 -9.19
CA GLY A 66 2.40 -2.52 -9.77
C GLY A 66 2.45 -1.30 -8.84
N GLU A 67 1.96 -0.15 -9.33
CA GLU A 67 1.81 1.05 -8.49
C GLU A 67 0.55 0.94 -7.61
N VAL A 68 0.68 1.33 -6.33
CA VAL A 68 -0.35 1.18 -5.30
C VAL A 68 -0.82 2.54 -4.78
N LYS A 69 -2.14 2.72 -4.78
CA LYS A 69 -2.81 3.84 -4.10
C LYS A 69 -3.87 3.33 -3.13
N ILE A 70 -3.71 3.60 -1.85
CA ILE A 70 -4.65 3.17 -0.80
C ILE A 70 -5.07 4.36 0.03
N LYS A 71 -6.38 4.50 0.25
CA LYS A 71 -6.97 5.36 1.25
C LYS A 71 -7.87 4.53 2.15
N ASN A 72 -7.68 4.64 3.47
CA ASN A 72 -8.65 4.12 4.43
C ASN A 72 -8.93 5.15 5.53
N ARG A 73 -10.20 5.35 5.90
CA ARG A 73 -10.53 6.25 7.01
C ARG A 73 -10.38 5.54 8.36
N THR A 74 -11.02 4.38 8.53
CA THR A 74 -11.01 3.62 9.78
C THR A 74 -10.79 2.14 9.47
N GLY A 75 -9.77 1.57 10.09
CA GLY A 75 -9.39 0.17 9.94
C GLY A 75 -7.95 0.03 9.45
N ASN A 76 -7.49 -1.21 9.34
CA ASN A 76 -6.08 -1.53 9.13
C ASN A 76 -5.77 -1.87 7.67
N LEU A 77 -4.53 -1.64 7.25
CA LEU A 77 -3.91 -2.37 6.16
C LEU A 77 -3.09 -3.50 6.79
N ASN A 78 -3.65 -4.70 6.83
CA ASN A 78 -3.06 -5.83 7.57
C ASN A 78 -1.91 -6.49 6.82
N SER A 79 -1.91 -6.40 5.49
CA SER A 79 -0.88 -6.95 4.63
C SER A 79 -0.81 -6.16 3.33
N LEU A 80 0.43 -5.96 2.86
CA LEU A 80 0.84 -5.51 1.53
C LEU A 80 2.28 -5.94 1.31
N THR A 81 2.51 -6.81 0.34
CA THR A 81 3.86 -7.26 -0.04
C THR A 81 4.17 -6.75 -1.43
N PHE A 82 5.17 -5.89 -1.55
CA PHE A 82 5.66 -5.44 -2.85
C PHE A 82 6.63 -6.46 -3.45
N VAL A 83 6.43 -6.79 -4.72
CA VAL A 83 7.45 -7.50 -5.53
C VAL A 83 8.57 -6.54 -5.92
N ASP A 84 8.20 -5.35 -6.39
CA ASP A 84 9.08 -4.20 -6.60
C ASP A 84 8.31 -2.91 -6.27
N ILE A 85 9.03 -1.85 -5.92
CA ILE A 85 8.46 -0.52 -5.79
C ILE A 85 8.45 0.12 -7.18
N LYS A 86 7.30 0.10 -7.84
CA LYS A 86 7.08 0.72 -9.15
C LYS A 86 6.38 2.08 -9.01
N GLY A 87 6.79 3.06 -9.80
CA GLY A 87 6.12 4.37 -9.87
C GLY A 87 5.99 5.06 -8.51
N LYS A 88 4.85 5.73 -8.28
CA LYS A 88 4.61 6.54 -7.08
C LYS A 88 3.53 5.93 -6.19
N ASN A 89 3.95 5.21 -5.17
CA ASN A 89 3.05 4.54 -4.25
C ASN A 89 2.55 5.51 -3.18
N SER A 90 1.25 5.50 -2.89
CA SER A 90 0.65 6.34 -1.86
C SER A 90 -0.35 5.58 -1.00
N ILE A 91 -0.04 5.41 0.29
CA ILE A 91 -0.86 4.72 1.26
C ILE A 91 -1.20 5.71 2.37
N LYS A 92 -2.49 5.96 2.61
CA LYS A 92 -2.98 6.93 3.59
C LYS A 92 -4.07 6.33 4.46
N LEU A 93 -3.82 6.26 5.77
CA LEU A 93 -4.81 5.83 6.75
C LEU A 93 -5.07 6.94 7.77
N SER A 94 -6.34 7.19 8.10
CA SER A 94 -6.66 8.16 9.17
C SER A 94 -6.59 7.51 10.54
N ASN A 95 -7.21 6.36 10.75
CA ASN A 95 -7.16 5.62 12.00
C ASN A 95 -6.99 4.13 11.75
N GLY A 96 -5.83 3.59 12.11
CA GLY A 96 -5.50 2.19 11.97
C GLY A 96 -4.01 1.95 11.78
N ASN A 97 -3.64 0.67 11.74
CA ASN A 97 -2.26 0.26 11.55
C ASN A 97 -2.00 -0.14 10.09
N VAL A 98 -0.76 0.03 9.67
CA VAL A 98 -0.28 -0.40 8.37
C VAL A 98 0.82 -1.42 8.56
N LYS A 99 0.70 -2.58 7.91
CA LYS A 99 1.76 -3.57 7.80
C LYS A 99 2.11 -3.78 6.33
N ILE A 100 3.35 -3.47 5.97
CA ILE A 100 3.89 -3.71 4.63
C ILE A 100 5.16 -4.56 4.70
N THR A 101 5.45 -5.25 3.61
CA THR A 101 6.69 -5.97 3.37
C THR A 101 7.31 -5.43 2.09
N LEU A 102 8.56 -4.98 2.19
CA LEU A 102 9.32 -4.46 1.06
C LEU A 102 10.13 -5.60 0.40
N PRO A 103 10.55 -5.44 -0.87
CA PRO A 103 11.39 -6.43 -1.52
C PRO A 103 12.75 -6.56 -0.81
N ASN A 104 13.25 -7.79 -0.62
CA ASN A 104 14.51 -8.05 0.08
C ASN A 104 15.72 -7.37 -0.59
N GLU A 105 15.70 -7.26 -1.92
CA GLU A 105 16.78 -6.69 -2.73
C GLU A 105 16.65 -5.16 -2.92
N LEU A 106 15.70 -4.53 -2.21
CA LEU A 106 15.44 -3.11 -2.35
C LEU A 106 16.62 -2.27 -1.87
N LYS A 107 17.21 -1.52 -2.80
CA LYS A 107 18.21 -0.50 -2.49
C LYS A 107 17.49 0.77 -2.03
N PHE A 108 17.45 1.01 -0.72
CA PHE A 108 16.75 2.17 -0.14
C PHE A 108 17.24 3.54 -0.63
N ASN A 109 18.45 3.62 -1.18
CA ASN A 109 18.98 4.84 -1.80
C ASN A 109 18.33 5.15 -3.17
N ASP A 110 17.79 4.13 -3.84
CA ASP A 110 17.20 4.24 -5.17
C ASP A 110 15.71 4.60 -5.13
N ILE A 111 15.11 4.63 -3.93
CA ILE A 111 13.71 5.00 -3.72
C ILE A 111 13.57 6.27 -2.89
N GLY A 112 12.70 7.16 -3.33
CA GLY A 112 12.20 8.24 -2.50
C GLY A 112 11.19 7.67 -1.50
N TYR A 113 11.31 8.00 -0.22
CA TYR A 113 10.30 7.62 0.76
C TYR A 113 9.93 8.76 1.67
N HIS A 114 8.64 8.84 1.98
CA HIS A 114 8.11 9.71 3.01
C HIS A 114 7.11 8.90 3.82
N ILE A 115 7.57 8.42 4.97
CA ILE A 115 6.77 7.57 5.85
C ILE A 115 6.57 8.35 7.15
N SER A 116 5.31 8.53 7.57
CA SER A 116 4.98 9.31 8.76
C SER A 116 3.76 8.79 9.50
N THR A 117 3.80 8.90 10.82
CA THR A 117 2.61 8.83 11.68
C THR A 117 2.49 10.10 12.53
N ASN A 118 1.29 10.67 12.65
CA ASN A 118 1.10 11.85 13.51
C ASN A 118 0.98 11.47 14.99
N ASN A 119 0.36 10.32 15.28
CA ASN A 119 0.27 9.74 16.62
C ASN A 119 0.40 8.22 16.53
N GLY A 120 1.60 7.72 16.85
CA GLY A 120 1.92 6.31 16.77
C GLY A 120 3.41 6.07 16.54
N LYS A 121 3.75 4.85 16.14
CA LYS A 121 5.14 4.42 15.93
C LYS A 121 5.36 3.89 14.52
N ILE A 122 6.56 4.07 14.01
CA ILE A 122 7.11 3.40 12.83
C ILE A 122 8.06 2.33 13.36
N ILE A 123 7.82 1.09 12.96
CA ILE A 123 8.60 -0.09 13.32
C ILE A 123 9.20 -0.61 12.01
N LEU A 124 10.52 -0.66 11.94
CA LEU A 124 11.27 -1.11 10.76
C LEU A 124 12.12 -2.30 11.17
N LYS A 125 12.10 -3.38 10.38
CA LYS A 125 13.06 -4.49 10.57
C LYS A 125 14.49 -4.10 10.19
N ASN A 126 14.64 -3.19 9.22
CA ASN A 126 15.95 -2.74 8.78
C ASN A 126 16.57 -1.76 9.80
N GLU A 127 17.63 -2.17 10.48
CA GLU A 127 18.30 -1.37 11.52
C GLU A 127 18.88 -0.05 11.00
N LEU A 128 19.39 -0.01 9.76
CA LEU A 128 19.96 1.21 9.18
C LEU A 128 18.88 2.27 8.97
N LEU A 129 17.70 1.87 8.54
CA LEU A 129 16.56 2.79 8.41
C LEU A 129 15.99 3.19 9.75
N ASN A 130 16.01 2.30 10.74
CA ASN A 130 15.52 2.59 12.08
C ASN A 130 16.27 3.79 12.71
N LYS A 131 17.57 3.93 12.43
CA LYS A 131 18.38 5.09 12.84
C LYS A 131 17.96 6.42 12.18
N GLN A 132 17.23 6.38 11.06
CA GLN A 132 16.76 7.58 10.36
C GLN A 132 15.39 8.08 10.85
N ILE A 133 14.74 7.35 11.76
CA ILE A 133 13.45 7.75 12.31
C ILE A 133 13.62 9.00 13.18
N THR A 134 12.87 10.03 12.85
CA THR A 134 12.79 11.28 13.62
C THR A 134 11.47 11.34 14.38
N LYS A 135 11.50 11.77 15.65
CA LYS A 135 10.28 12.05 16.42
C LYS A 135 9.71 13.41 16.02
N ARG A 136 8.38 13.53 16.01
CA ARG A 136 7.66 14.79 15.77
C ARG A 136 6.44 14.86 16.69
N GLY A 137 6.62 15.42 17.88
CA GLY A 137 5.62 15.35 18.94
C GLY A 137 5.38 13.90 19.36
N VAL A 138 4.12 13.46 19.36
CA VAL A 138 3.73 12.06 19.64
C VAL A 138 3.85 11.14 18.42
N GLY A 139 4.25 11.68 17.27
CA GLY A 139 4.41 10.96 16.02
C GLY A 139 5.86 10.68 15.64
N GLN A 140 6.04 10.00 14.51
CA GLN A 140 7.34 9.64 13.96
C GLN A 140 7.36 9.83 12.44
N ARG A 141 8.55 10.07 11.89
CA ARG A 141 8.74 10.29 10.46
C ARG A 141 10.11 9.83 10.00
N ILE A 142 10.17 9.27 8.80
CA ILE A 142 11.41 8.97 8.07
C ILE A 142 11.25 9.46 6.62
N ILE A 143 12.28 10.15 6.11
CA ILE A 143 12.28 10.74 4.76
C ILE A 143 13.61 10.44 4.07
N ASN A 144 13.54 9.99 2.82
CA ASN A 144 14.63 10.04 1.86
C ASN A 144 14.13 10.70 0.58
N ARG A 145 14.87 11.70 0.11
CA ARG A 145 14.60 12.40 -1.14
C ARG A 145 15.55 11.88 -2.20
N SER A 146 15.31 10.65 -2.66
CA SER A 146 15.98 10.15 -3.86
C SER A 146 15.46 10.89 -5.10
N LYS A 147 16.31 11.05 -6.11
CA LYS A 147 15.96 11.64 -7.42
C LYS A 147 15.41 10.59 -8.41
N GLY A 148 15.24 9.34 -7.99
CA GLY A 148 14.68 8.27 -8.80
C GLY A 148 13.20 8.46 -9.13
N ASN A 149 12.68 7.61 -10.02
CA ASN A 149 11.27 7.56 -10.41
C ASN A 149 10.40 6.68 -9.48
N LYS A 150 10.99 6.07 -8.46
CA LYS A 150 10.34 5.18 -7.48
C LYS A 150 10.08 5.96 -6.19
N GLU A 151 8.83 6.05 -5.78
CA GLU A 151 8.43 6.70 -4.53
C GLU A 151 7.52 5.81 -3.67
N LEU A 152 7.72 5.85 -2.35
CA LEU A 152 6.84 5.26 -1.34
C LEU A 152 6.40 6.31 -0.33
N ASN A 153 5.15 6.75 -0.45
CA ASN A 153 4.53 7.71 0.45
C ASN A 153 3.53 6.98 1.36
N LEU A 154 3.81 6.93 2.65
CA LEU A 154 2.99 6.25 3.63
C LEU A 154 2.67 7.18 4.80
N SER A 155 1.38 7.44 5.04
CA SER A 155 0.95 8.33 6.12
C SER A 155 -0.17 7.72 6.93
N VAL A 156 0.00 7.73 8.25
CA VAL A 156 -1.03 7.34 9.22
C VAL A 156 -1.32 8.52 10.16
N SER A 157 -2.57 8.94 10.32
CA SER A 157 -2.85 10.02 11.28
C SER A 157 -2.81 9.50 12.73
N VAL A 158 -3.50 8.40 13.01
CA VAL A 158 -3.46 7.72 14.31
C VAL A 158 -3.26 6.23 14.09
N GLY A 159 -2.22 5.67 14.70
CA GLY A 159 -1.83 4.27 14.54
C GLY A 159 -0.37 4.10 14.13
N SER A 160 0.04 2.84 14.03
CA SER A 160 1.44 2.47 13.79
C SER A 160 1.66 1.94 12.37
N ILE A 161 2.90 2.05 11.93
CA ILE A 161 3.39 1.56 10.65
C ILE A 161 4.44 0.49 10.95
N ASP A 162 4.25 -0.72 10.45
CA ASP A 162 5.18 -1.84 10.50
C ASP A 162 5.67 -2.12 9.07
N ILE A 163 6.99 -2.01 8.86
CA ILE A 163 7.65 -2.28 7.58
C ILE A 163 8.64 -3.41 7.78
N ASN A 164 8.38 -4.50 7.07
CA ASN A 164 9.17 -5.71 7.07
C ASN A 164 10.13 -5.74 5.88
#